data_AF-A0A2E5HJR8-F1
#
_entry.id   AF-A0A2E5HJR8-F1
#
_cell.length_a   1.000
_cell.length_b   1.000
_cell.length_c   1.000
_cell.angle_alpha   90.00
_cell.angle_beta   90.00
_cell.angle_gamma   90.00
#
_symmetry.space_group_name_H-M   'P 1'
#
loop_
_entity.id
_entity.type
_entity.pdbx_description
1 polymer ?
#
loop_
_entity_poly.entity_id
_entity_poly.type
_entity_poly.pdbx_seq_one_letter_code
_entity_poly.pdbx_strand_id
1 'polypeptide(L)'
;MTSHHRHTTTHRAAALLLALCLALSAAPPRRVHAQPDEVREVSPDEAEEPLTLEATLDRAKIATVDGDYERVVELLGPLVEARDGEPAPLDELEAEAQVEVLRLLGVALLLRNPPSQEAAERVFVTLLKRQPDFQFVQGLHPQEAIDLLALVRRKYADELPRPRETDPNSGERLIYIQREVERNELWLVFVPFGTGQYQNDDMFKFWLFCSLEVAALSVNVFSFTRAEGLRSPNGLYTPENKEKAEDWQQAQFLSLGIFGALVLAGVIDAWVGYEPETVRIRTLDQPPPELTLRAPGAPRRAALDVTARRQRPRAPLVPLIAPTPGAPPSFCQGFGALGGCSDAGSSGITLGVALPF
;
A
#
# COMPACT_ATOMS: atom_id res chain seq x y z
N MET A 1 15.54 -12.33 62.93
CA MET A 1 16.36 -12.79 61.79
C MET A 1 15.46 -13.56 60.83
N THR A 2 14.82 -12.90 59.86
CA THR A 2 14.21 -13.50 58.64
C THR A 2 13.37 -12.43 57.92
N SER A 3 14.02 -11.54 57.15
CA SER A 3 13.31 -10.74 56.13
C SER A 3 14.33 -10.16 55.15
N HIS A 4 14.76 -10.96 54.17
CA HIS A 4 15.69 -10.48 53.14
C HIS A 4 15.36 -10.98 51.72
N HIS A 5 14.10 -11.34 51.44
CA HIS A 5 13.76 -12.07 50.20
C HIS A 5 12.71 -11.46 49.28
N ARG A 6 12.44 -10.15 49.33
CA ARG A 6 11.39 -9.53 48.49
C ARG A 6 11.83 -8.57 47.38
N HIS A 7 13.11 -8.23 47.23
CA HIS A 7 13.54 -7.27 46.20
C HIS A 7 13.91 -7.88 44.82
N THR A 8 13.85 -9.19 44.62
CA THR A 8 14.28 -9.82 43.35
C THR A 8 13.17 -9.97 42.31
N THR A 9 11.90 -9.72 42.66
CA THR A 9 10.76 -9.96 41.77
C THR A 9 10.48 -8.81 40.81
N THR A 10 10.70 -7.56 41.22
CA THR A 10 10.43 -6.36 40.41
C THR A 10 11.39 -6.24 39.22
N HIS A 11 12.68 -6.49 39.43
CA HIS A 11 13.68 -6.48 38.35
C HIS A 11 13.45 -7.57 37.30
N ARG A 12 12.91 -8.73 37.70
CA ARG A 12 12.59 -9.83 36.77
C ARG A 12 11.40 -9.50 35.88
N ALA A 13 10.38 -8.83 36.41
CA ALA A 13 9.23 -8.40 35.63
C ALA A 13 9.60 -7.32 34.60
N ALA A 14 10.42 -6.33 35.00
CA ALA A 14 10.91 -5.30 34.09
C ALA A 14 11.82 -5.87 32.99
N ALA A 15 12.71 -6.82 33.34
CA ALA A 15 13.56 -7.50 32.37
C ALA A 15 12.76 -8.37 31.40
N LEU A 16 11.70 -9.05 31.85
CA LEU A 16 10.80 -9.83 30.99
C LEU A 16 10.01 -8.95 30.03
N LEU A 17 9.51 -7.80 30.48
CA LEU A 17 8.82 -6.83 29.62
C LEU A 17 9.75 -6.23 28.57
N LEU A 18 10.97 -5.84 28.96
CA LEU A 18 11.97 -5.32 28.03
C LEU A 18 12.42 -6.38 27.02
N ALA A 19 12.62 -7.62 27.46
CA ALA A 19 12.94 -8.75 26.60
C ALA A 19 11.78 -9.11 25.65
N LEU A 20 10.53 -8.99 26.11
CA LEU A 20 9.36 -9.19 25.26
C LEU A 20 9.24 -8.08 24.21
N CYS A 21 9.47 -6.82 24.57
CA CYS A 21 9.52 -5.69 23.63
C CYS A 21 10.67 -5.84 22.62
N LEU A 22 11.86 -6.26 23.05
CA LEU A 22 12.99 -6.53 22.16
C LEU A 22 12.73 -7.74 21.25
N ALA A 23 12.11 -8.81 21.76
CA ALA A 23 11.73 -9.97 20.97
C ALA A 23 10.63 -9.67 19.95
N LEU A 24 9.67 -8.80 20.30
CA LEU A 24 8.62 -8.33 19.38
C LEU A 24 9.17 -7.34 18.33
N SER A 25 10.18 -6.53 18.67
CA SER A 25 10.86 -5.63 17.74
C SER A 25 11.89 -6.34 16.84
N ALA A 26 12.44 -7.47 17.29
CA ALA A 26 13.36 -8.31 16.52
C ALA A 26 12.65 -9.41 15.73
N ALA A 27 11.33 -9.52 15.87
CA ALA A 27 10.55 -10.28 14.91
C ALA A 27 10.76 -9.60 13.55
N PRO A 28 11.41 -10.25 12.57
CA PRO A 28 11.50 -9.70 11.23
C PRO A 28 10.06 -9.35 10.80
N PRO A 29 9.84 -8.29 10.01
CA PRO A 29 8.52 -8.02 9.48
C PRO A 29 8.00 -9.36 8.98
N ARG A 30 6.86 -9.81 9.51
CA ARG A 30 6.07 -10.80 8.80
C ARG A 30 5.77 -10.09 7.49
N ARG A 31 6.67 -10.26 6.51
CA ARG A 31 6.24 -10.58 5.18
C ARG A 31 5.07 -11.51 5.43
N VAL A 32 3.94 -11.21 4.82
CA VAL A 32 3.14 -12.30 4.31
C VAL A 32 4.10 -13.07 3.39
N HIS A 33 4.98 -13.86 4.02
CA HIS A 33 5.14 -15.23 3.65
C HIS A 33 3.67 -15.66 3.56
N ALA A 34 3.15 -15.63 2.33
CA ALA A 34 2.63 -16.85 1.73
C ALA A 34 3.24 -17.95 2.57
N GLN A 35 2.42 -18.51 3.47
CA GLN A 35 2.75 -19.61 4.36
C GLN A 35 3.93 -20.28 3.71
N PRO A 36 5.16 -20.25 4.26
CA PRO A 36 6.20 -21.05 3.63
C PRO A 36 5.53 -22.39 3.64
N ASP A 37 5.08 -22.82 2.46
CA ASP A 37 4.65 -24.18 2.23
C ASP A 37 5.75 -24.88 2.95
N GLU A 38 5.37 -25.58 4.01
CA GLU A 38 6.25 -26.50 4.68
C GLU A 38 7.04 -27.07 3.52
N VAL A 39 8.31 -26.67 3.44
CA VAL A 39 9.22 -27.30 2.51
C VAL A 39 9.40 -28.63 3.22
N ARG A 40 8.34 -29.47 3.21
CA ARG A 40 8.36 -30.78 2.61
C ARG A 40 9.49 -30.62 1.62
N GLU A 41 10.66 -31.06 2.04
CA GLU A 41 11.63 -31.56 1.09
C GLU A 41 10.77 -32.48 0.24
N VAL A 42 10.23 -31.89 -0.82
CA VAL A 42 9.55 -32.59 -1.89
C VAL A 42 10.67 -33.48 -2.29
N SER A 43 10.55 -34.73 -1.83
CA SER A 43 11.53 -35.74 -2.12
C SER A 43 11.78 -35.59 -3.62
N PRO A 44 13.03 -35.50 -4.09
CA PRO A 44 13.34 -35.23 -5.51
C PRO A 44 12.82 -36.32 -6.49
N ASP A 45 11.89 -37.15 -6.01
CA ASP A 45 11.23 -38.30 -6.60
C ASP A 45 9.67 -38.21 -6.49
N GLU A 46 9.09 -37.15 -5.90
CA GLU A 46 7.70 -36.77 -6.21
C GLU A 46 7.73 -36.16 -7.60
N ALA A 47 7.68 -37.05 -8.61
CA ALA A 47 7.53 -36.69 -10.01
C ALA A 47 6.48 -35.60 -10.11
N GLU A 48 6.90 -34.38 -10.47
CA GLU A 48 6.02 -33.25 -10.68
C GLU A 48 4.86 -33.75 -11.53
N GLU A 49 3.67 -33.89 -10.93
CA GLU A 49 2.50 -34.26 -11.71
C GLU A 49 2.44 -33.25 -12.86
N PRO A 50 2.33 -33.73 -14.11
CA PRO A 50 2.38 -32.87 -15.27
C PRO A 50 1.37 -31.76 -15.05
N LEU A 51 1.88 -30.53 -14.92
CA LEU A 51 1.08 -29.38 -14.56
C LEU A 51 -0.12 -29.33 -15.49
N THR A 52 -1.31 -29.30 -14.90
CA THR A 52 -2.52 -29.16 -15.70
C THR A 52 -2.42 -27.87 -16.50
N LEU A 53 -3.02 -27.90 -17.69
CA LEU A 53 -2.96 -26.78 -18.62
C LEU A 53 -3.57 -25.50 -18.03
N GLU A 54 -4.63 -25.65 -17.24
CA GLU A 54 -5.25 -24.58 -16.46
C GLU A 54 -4.29 -24.00 -15.40
N ALA A 55 -3.60 -24.85 -14.63
CA ALA A 55 -2.61 -24.40 -13.67
C ALA A 55 -1.43 -23.67 -14.33
N THR A 56 -1.03 -24.10 -15.53
CA THR A 56 0.00 -23.42 -16.32
C THR A 56 -0.45 -22.03 -16.75
N LEU A 57 -1.68 -21.90 -17.24
CA LEU A 57 -2.26 -20.61 -17.63
C LEU A 57 -2.40 -19.66 -16.44
N ASP A 58 -2.84 -20.14 -15.28
CA ASP A 58 -2.98 -19.29 -14.09
C ASP A 58 -1.63 -18.81 -13.56
N ARG A 59 -0.60 -19.66 -13.57
CA ARG A 59 0.78 -19.25 -13.26
C ARG A 59 1.29 -18.19 -14.24
N ALA A 60 0.97 -18.32 -15.53
CA ALA A 60 1.36 -17.33 -16.53
C ALA A 60 0.63 -15.99 -16.33
N LYS A 61 -0.64 -15.99 -15.92
CA LYS A 61 -1.38 -14.76 -15.56
C LYS A 61 -0.71 -14.04 -14.38
N ILE A 62 -0.36 -14.78 -13.33
CA ILE A 62 0.35 -14.23 -12.16
C ILE A 62 1.69 -13.63 -12.59
N ALA A 63 2.50 -14.38 -13.34
CA ALA A 63 3.78 -13.89 -13.85
C ALA A 63 3.64 -12.64 -14.73
N THR A 64 2.54 -12.51 -15.49
CA THR A 64 2.25 -11.29 -16.28
C THR A 64 1.99 -10.09 -15.38
N VAL A 65 1.25 -10.27 -14.28
CA VAL A 65 0.98 -9.20 -13.29
C VAL A 65 2.26 -8.78 -12.58
N ASP A 66 3.13 -9.73 -12.27
CA ASP A 66 4.44 -9.49 -11.65
C ASP A 66 5.48 -8.88 -12.61
N GLY A 67 5.17 -8.82 -13.91
CA GLY A 67 6.07 -8.34 -14.95
C GLY A 67 7.20 -9.31 -15.34
N ASP A 68 7.11 -10.57 -14.92
CA ASP A 68 8.06 -11.63 -15.28
C ASP A 68 7.71 -12.26 -16.63
N TYR A 69 7.97 -11.49 -17.69
CA TYR A 69 7.63 -11.89 -19.05
C TYR A 69 8.47 -13.07 -19.57
N GLU A 70 9.68 -13.30 -19.04
CA GLU A 70 10.47 -14.47 -19.41
C GLU A 70 9.76 -15.75 -18.94
N ARG A 71 9.27 -15.74 -17.69
CA ARG A 71 8.52 -16.88 -17.15
C ARG A 71 7.25 -17.16 -17.92
N VAL A 72 6.53 -16.12 -18.38
CA VAL A 72 5.34 -16.30 -19.23
C VAL A 72 5.70 -17.02 -20.53
N VAL A 73 6.81 -16.64 -21.19
CA VAL A 73 7.26 -17.29 -22.42
C VAL A 73 7.68 -18.73 -22.18
N GLU A 74 8.38 -19.03 -21.07
CA GLU A 74 8.73 -20.39 -20.70
C GLU A 74 7.50 -21.29 -20.50
N LEU A 75 6.46 -20.76 -19.85
CA LEU A 75 5.24 -21.51 -19.53
C LEU A 75 4.35 -21.71 -20.77
N LEU A 76 4.17 -20.66 -21.59
CA LEU A 76 3.20 -20.66 -22.68
C LEU A 76 3.80 -20.97 -24.05
N GLY A 77 5.10 -20.75 -24.26
CA GLY A 77 5.80 -21.02 -25.51
C GLY A 77 5.62 -22.45 -26.01
N PRO A 78 5.87 -23.48 -25.17
CA PRO A 78 5.69 -24.88 -25.55
C PRO A 78 4.27 -25.27 -25.97
N LEU A 79 3.26 -24.49 -25.55
CA LEU A 79 1.87 -24.77 -25.92
C LEU A 79 1.56 -24.32 -27.36
N VAL A 80 2.23 -23.28 -27.84
CA VAL A 80 1.99 -22.67 -29.16
C VAL A 80 2.90 -23.29 -30.23
N GLU A 81 4.10 -23.72 -29.86
CA GLU A 81 5.05 -24.34 -30.78
C GLU A 81 4.71 -25.81 -31.05
N ALA A 82 4.49 -26.16 -32.31
CA ALA A 82 4.31 -27.56 -32.72
C ALA A 82 5.64 -28.32 -32.55
N ARG A 83 5.60 -29.47 -31.87
CA ARG A 83 6.78 -30.31 -31.63
C ARG A 83 6.77 -31.50 -32.57
N ASP A 84 7.82 -31.64 -33.38
CA ASP A 84 8.17 -32.86 -34.13
C ASP A 84 7.00 -33.59 -34.84
N GLY A 85 6.14 -32.85 -35.54
CA GLY A 85 5.04 -33.42 -36.32
C GLY A 85 3.75 -33.71 -35.54
N GLU A 86 3.76 -33.50 -34.22
CA GLU A 86 2.55 -33.48 -33.41
C GLU A 86 1.85 -32.10 -33.49
N PRO A 87 0.51 -32.05 -33.46
CA PRO A 87 -0.22 -30.79 -33.38
C PRO A 87 0.16 -30.02 -32.12
N ALA A 88 0.14 -28.70 -32.17
CA ALA A 88 0.44 -27.87 -31.01
C ALA A 88 -0.63 -28.11 -29.92
N PRO A 89 -0.25 -28.28 -28.64
CA PRO A 89 -1.22 -28.48 -27.54
C PRO A 89 -2.29 -27.39 -27.46
N LEU A 90 -1.98 -26.19 -27.95
CA LEU A 90 -2.94 -25.10 -28.12
C LEU A 90 -4.22 -25.52 -28.84
N ASP A 91 -4.17 -26.42 -29.82
CA ASP A 91 -5.35 -26.81 -30.60
C ASP A 91 -6.35 -27.66 -29.81
N GLU A 92 -5.92 -28.27 -28.71
CA GLU A 92 -6.78 -29.04 -27.81
C GLU A 92 -7.53 -28.16 -26.79
N LEU A 93 -7.11 -26.90 -26.64
CA LEU A 93 -7.74 -25.95 -25.72
C LEU A 93 -9.09 -25.46 -26.22
N GLU A 94 -9.93 -25.05 -25.27
CA GLU A 94 -11.12 -24.26 -25.58
C GLU A 94 -10.73 -22.95 -26.28
N ALA A 95 -11.57 -22.49 -27.21
CA ALA A 95 -11.27 -21.32 -28.03
C ALA A 95 -10.94 -20.05 -27.21
N GLU A 96 -11.60 -19.87 -26.06
CA GLU A 96 -11.34 -18.74 -25.16
C GLU A 96 -9.95 -18.84 -24.52
N ALA A 97 -9.55 -20.03 -24.07
CA ALA A 97 -8.23 -20.28 -23.51
C ALA A 97 -7.13 -20.11 -24.55
N GLN A 98 -7.37 -20.52 -25.81
CA GLN A 98 -6.43 -20.29 -26.92
C GLN A 98 -6.14 -18.81 -27.14
N VAL A 99 -7.19 -17.99 -27.17
CA VAL A 99 -7.08 -16.53 -27.30
C VAL A 99 -6.26 -15.95 -26.16
N GLU A 100 -6.55 -16.37 -24.93
CA GLU A 100 -5.85 -15.89 -23.73
C GLU A 100 -4.36 -16.25 -23.73
N VAL A 101 -4.02 -17.50 -24.09
CA VAL A 101 -2.62 -17.95 -24.22
C VAL A 101 -1.86 -17.12 -25.26
N LEU A 102 -2.43 -16.95 -26.46
CA LEU A 102 -1.81 -16.16 -27.53
C LEU A 102 -1.68 -14.68 -27.15
N ARG A 103 -2.67 -14.13 -26.45
CA ARG A 103 -2.65 -12.76 -25.94
C ARG A 103 -1.50 -12.55 -24.96
N LEU A 104 -1.41 -13.39 -23.92
CA LEU A 104 -0.38 -13.29 -22.89
C LEU A 104 1.02 -13.52 -23.48
N LEU A 105 1.18 -14.55 -24.32
CA LEU A 105 2.46 -14.85 -24.96
C LEU A 105 2.93 -13.72 -25.89
N GLY A 106 2.03 -13.15 -26.69
CA GLY A 106 2.37 -12.04 -27.59
C GLY A 106 2.83 -10.79 -26.83
N VAL A 107 2.17 -10.45 -25.72
CA VAL A 107 2.58 -9.34 -24.85
C VAL A 107 3.92 -9.64 -24.18
N ALA A 108 4.10 -10.85 -23.65
CA ALA A 108 5.34 -11.24 -22.98
C ALA A 108 6.55 -11.23 -23.94
N LEU A 109 6.41 -11.76 -25.15
CA LEU A 109 7.46 -11.73 -26.17
C LEU A 109 7.87 -10.31 -26.57
N LEU A 110 6.93 -9.36 -26.52
CA LEU A 110 7.20 -7.96 -26.82
C LEU A 110 7.94 -7.24 -25.69
N LEU A 111 7.64 -7.58 -24.44
CA LEU A 111 8.11 -6.85 -23.25
C LEU A 111 9.25 -7.52 -22.50
N ARG A 112 9.59 -8.77 -22.82
CA ARG A 112 10.77 -9.46 -22.29
C ARG A 112 12.08 -8.79 -22.72
N ASN A 113 13.21 -9.22 -22.14
CA ASN A 113 14.52 -8.65 -22.42
C ASN A 113 15.54 -9.74 -22.82
N PRO A 114 15.92 -9.85 -24.11
CA PRO A 114 15.66 -8.89 -25.18
C PRO A 114 14.27 -9.01 -25.82
N PRO A 115 13.65 -7.89 -26.22
CA PRO A 115 12.33 -7.89 -26.84
C PRO A 115 12.40 -8.58 -28.20
N SER A 116 11.41 -9.43 -28.49
CA SER A 116 11.34 -10.19 -29.74
C SER A 116 10.10 -9.82 -30.52
N GLN A 117 10.13 -8.63 -31.13
CA GLN A 117 9.00 -8.07 -31.87
C GLN A 117 8.51 -8.99 -33.00
N GLU A 118 9.44 -9.65 -33.72
CA GLU A 118 9.07 -10.59 -34.80
C GLU A 118 8.33 -11.82 -34.27
N ALA A 119 8.72 -12.34 -33.10
CA ALA A 119 8.04 -13.48 -32.49
C ALA A 119 6.65 -13.07 -31.99
N ALA A 120 6.54 -11.91 -31.34
CA ALA A 120 5.26 -11.34 -30.91
C ALA A 120 4.32 -11.09 -32.10
N GLU A 121 4.85 -10.57 -33.22
CA GLU A 121 4.09 -10.37 -34.46
C GLU A 121 3.51 -11.68 -34.99
N ARG A 122 4.31 -12.76 -35.06
CA ARG A 122 3.83 -14.08 -35.48
C ARG A 122 2.70 -14.59 -34.58
N VAL A 123 2.85 -14.44 -33.26
CA VAL A 123 1.81 -14.84 -32.29
C VAL A 123 0.53 -14.01 -32.48
N PHE A 124 0.64 -12.70 -32.68
CA PHE A 124 -0.51 -11.84 -32.94
C PHE A 124 -1.19 -12.10 -34.28
N VAL A 125 -0.46 -12.50 -35.33
CA VAL A 125 -1.09 -13.00 -36.57
C VAL A 125 -1.92 -14.24 -36.29
N THR A 126 -1.39 -15.20 -35.52
CA THR A 126 -2.13 -16.41 -35.13
C THR A 126 -3.36 -16.05 -34.29
N LEU A 127 -3.25 -15.11 -33.36
CA LEU A 127 -4.37 -14.58 -32.58
C LEU A 127 -5.46 -14.00 -33.48
N LEU A 128 -5.10 -13.12 -34.41
CA LEU A 128 -6.06 -12.48 -35.33
C LEU A 128 -6.67 -13.46 -36.34
N LYS A 129 -5.98 -14.55 -36.69
CA LYS A 129 -6.55 -15.63 -37.52
C LYS A 129 -7.66 -16.39 -36.77
N ARG A 130 -7.50 -16.59 -35.45
CA ARG A 130 -8.52 -17.24 -34.61
C ARG A 130 -9.66 -16.29 -34.22
N GLN A 131 -9.32 -15.06 -33.85
CA GLN A 131 -10.27 -14.02 -33.45
C GLN A 131 -9.96 -12.69 -34.18
N PRO A 132 -10.52 -12.49 -35.39
CA PRO A 132 -10.26 -11.30 -36.22
C PRO A 132 -10.61 -9.97 -35.52
N ASP A 133 -11.61 -10.03 -34.64
CA ASP A 133 -12.15 -8.86 -33.95
C ASP A 133 -11.43 -8.54 -32.64
N PHE A 134 -10.40 -9.32 -32.25
CA PHE A 134 -9.69 -9.14 -30.99
C PHE A 134 -9.09 -7.73 -30.86
N GLN A 135 -9.31 -7.07 -29.73
CA GLN A 135 -8.76 -5.75 -29.41
C GLN A 135 -8.33 -5.71 -27.95
N PHE A 136 -7.20 -5.05 -27.68
CA PHE A 136 -6.79 -4.76 -26.32
C PHE A 136 -7.65 -3.65 -25.71
N VAL A 137 -8.01 -3.81 -24.45
CA VAL A 137 -8.67 -2.74 -23.67
C VAL A 137 -7.64 -1.65 -23.36
N GLN A 138 -7.91 -0.41 -23.80
CA GLN A 138 -7.05 0.73 -23.53
C GLN A 138 -6.90 0.97 -22.03
N GLY A 139 -5.65 1.16 -21.57
CA GLY A 139 -5.33 1.37 -20.16
C GLY A 139 -5.18 0.10 -19.32
N LEU A 140 -5.58 -1.07 -19.82
CA LEU A 140 -5.31 -2.37 -19.16
C LEU A 140 -4.08 -3.08 -19.73
N HIS A 141 -3.66 -2.73 -20.94
CA HIS A 141 -2.50 -3.32 -21.60
C HIS A 141 -1.46 -2.24 -21.97
N PRO A 142 -0.17 -2.60 -22.01
CA PRO A 142 0.90 -1.70 -22.45
C PRO A 142 0.65 -1.16 -23.86
N GLN A 143 0.96 0.12 -24.07
CA GLN A 143 0.65 0.82 -25.32
C GLN A 143 1.38 0.19 -26.51
N GLU A 144 2.58 -0.34 -26.28
CA GLU A 144 3.41 -1.01 -27.27
C GLU A 144 2.71 -2.23 -27.87
N ALA A 145 1.99 -3.01 -27.05
CA ALA A 145 1.24 -4.17 -27.52
C ALA A 145 0.02 -3.76 -28.36
N ILE A 146 -0.65 -2.67 -27.97
CA ILE A 146 -1.78 -2.09 -28.71
C ILE A 146 -1.30 -1.62 -30.09
N ASP A 147 -0.18 -0.90 -30.13
CA ASP A 147 0.40 -0.35 -31.35
C ASP A 147 0.89 -1.47 -32.28
N LEU A 148 1.55 -2.50 -31.74
CA LEU A 148 2.00 -3.65 -32.53
C LEU A 148 0.82 -4.42 -33.11
N LEU A 149 -0.22 -4.72 -32.33
CA LEU A 149 -1.41 -5.41 -32.83
C LEU A 149 -2.09 -4.62 -33.96
N ALA A 150 -2.19 -3.29 -33.81
CA ALA A 150 -2.72 -2.41 -34.85
C ALA A 150 -1.85 -2.42 -36.13
N LEU A 151 -0.52 -2.50 -35.98
CA LEU A 151 0.41 -2.65 -37.10
C LEU A 151 0.23 -4.01 -37.80
N VAL A 152 0.17 -5.11 -37.05
CA VAL A 152 -0.05 -6.47 -37.58
C VAL A 152 -1.34 -6.51 -38.39
N ARG A 153 -2.44 -5.96 -37.87
CA ARG A 153 -3.73 -5.91 -38.58
C ARG A 153 -3.64 -5.19 -39.93
N ARG A 154 -2.91 -4.07 -40.00
CA ARG A 154 -2.71 -3.33 -41.26
C ARG A 154 -1.82 -4.09 -42.24
N LYS A 155 -0.74 -4.70 -41.72
CA LYS A 155 0.27 -5.40 -42.53
C LYS A 155 -0.28 -6.69 -43.15
N TYR A 156 -1.13 -7.43 -42.44
CA TYR A 156 -1.69 -8.70 -42.88
C TYR A 156 -3.18 -8.63 -43.26
N ALA A 157 -3.68 -7.44 -43.59
CA ALA A 157 -5.11 -7.22 -43.87
C ALA A 157 -5.68 -8.14 -44.98
N ASP A 158 -4.86 -8.51 -45.96
CA ASP A 158 -5.25 -9.38 -47.08
C ASP A 158 -5.26 -10.88 -46.73
N GLU A 159 -4.48 -11.29 -45.71
CA GLU A 159 -4.38 -12.68 -45.26
C GLU A 159 -5.33 -13.01 -44.10
N LEU A 160 -5.67 -12.01 -43.30
CA LEU A 160 -6.54 -12.19 -42.15
C LEU A 160 -8.00 -12.37 -42.62
N PRO A 161 -8.79 -13.21 -41.93
CA PRO A 161 -10.21 -13.27 -42.20
C PRO A 161 -10.78 -11.86 -42.04
N ARG A 162 -11.63 -11.43 -42.99
CA ARG A 162 -12.34 -10.16 -42.81
C ARG A 162 -13.03 -10.22 -41.45
N PRO A 163 -12.91 -9.16 -40.62
CA PRO A 163 -13.74 -9.01 -39.43
C PRO A 163 -15.14 -9.45 -39.80
N ARG A 164 -15.70 -10.42 -39.06
CA ARG A 164 -17.11 -10.75 -39.30
C ARG A 164 -17.82 -9.41 -39.14
N GLU A 165 -18.58 -8.99 -40.16
CA GLU A 165 -19.47 -7.83 -40.00
C GLU A 165 -20.25 -8.13 -38.74
N THR A 166 -19.86 -7.46 -37.66
CA THR A 166 -20.33 -7.75 -36.32
C THR A 166 -21.82 -7.60 -36.45
N ASP A 167 -22.54 -8.71 -36.23
CA ASP A 167 -23.99 -8.69 -36.35
C ASP A 167 -24.43 -7.48 -35.53
N PRO A 168 -25.10 -6.46 -36.11
CA PRO A 168 -25.49 -5.29 -35.35
C PRO A 168 -26.37 -5.67 -34.14
N ASN A 169 -26.88 -6.92 -34.10
CA ASN A 169 -27.55 -7.53 -32.96
C ASN A 169 -26.66 -8.38 -32.02
N SER A 170 -25.41 -8.72 -32.36
CA SER A 170 -24.44 -9.23 -31.40
C SER A 170 -24.02 -8.07 -30.52
N GLY A 171 -24.90 -7.71 -29.59
CA GLY A 171 -24.75 -6.56 -28.72
C GLY A 171 -23.36 -6.58 -28.11
N GLU A 172 -22.56 -5.56 -28.44
CA GLU A 172 -21.29 -5.27 -27.80
C GLU A 172 -21.52 -5.39 -26.29
N ARG A 173 -20.92 -6.41 -25.66
CA ARG A 173 -21.06 -6.61 -24.22
C ARG A 173 -20.26 -5.50 -23.57
N LEU A 174 -20.91 -4.34 -23.36
CA LEU A 174 -20.34 -3.20 -22.65
C LEU A 174 -19.94 -3.67 -21.25
N ILE A 175 -18.64 -3.82 -21.02
CA ILE A 175 -18.09 -4.03 -19.68
C ILE A 175 -17.87 -2.65 -19.07
N TYR A 176 -18.65 -2.33 -18.05
CA TYR A 176 -18.47 -1.09 -17.30
C TYR A 176 -17.36 -1.29 -16.26
N ILE A 177 -16.31 -0.49 -16.32
CA ILE A 177 -15.22 -0.52 -15.34
C ILE A 177 -15.36 0.71 -14.45
N GLN A 178 -15.63 0.50 -13.16
CA GLN A 178 -15.62 1.56 -12.15
C GLN A 178 -14.25 1.61 -11.49
N ARG A 179 -13.58 2.76 -11.63
CA ARG A 179 -12.35 3.08 -10.90
C ARG A 179 -12.72 3.89 -9.66
N GLU A 180 -12.72 3.23 -8.51
CA GLU A 180 -12.88 3.88 -7.21
C GLU A 180 -11.50 4.33 -6.71
N VAL A 181 -11.32 5.63 -6.55
CA VAL A 181 -10.08 6.22 -6.02
C VAL A 181 -10.38 6.69 -4.62
N GLU A 182 -9.96 5.91 -3.63
CA GLU A 182 -10.04 6.28 -2.22
C GLU A 182 -8.81 7.14 -1.90
N ARG A 183 -9.05 8.36 -1.41
CA ARG A 183 -7.98 9.25 -0.98
C ARG A 183 -7.72 9.07 0.49
N ASN A 184 -6.48 8.77 0.81
CA ASN A 184 -6.03 8.64 2.17
C ASN A 184 -5.65 10.03 2.71
N GLU A 185 -6.11 10.32 3.92
CA GLU A 185 -5.79 11.56 4.64
C GLU A 185 -4.52 11.36 5.48
N LEU A 186 -3.47 12.13 5.20
CA LEU A 186 -2.17 12.03 5.86
C LEU A 186 -2.22 12.24 7.39
N TRP A 187 -3.19 13.02 7.89
CA TRP A 187 -3.25 13.34 9.31
C TRP A 187 -3.62 12.13 10.19
N LEU A 188 -4.28 11.12 9.63
CA LEU A 188 -4.67 9.89 10.34
C LEU A 188 -3.47 9.04 10.76
N VAL A 189 -2.32 9.21 10.09
CA VAL A 189 -1.04 8.59 10.43
C VAL A 189 -0.54 9.01 11.82
N PHE A 190 -0.93 10.21 12.29
CA PHE A 190 -0.52 10.74 13.61
C PHE A 190 -1.48 10.38 14.75
N VAL A 191 -2.59 9.70 14.45
CA VAL A 191 -3.56 9.28 15.45
C VAL A 191 -3.07 7.96 16.09
N PRO A 192 -3.12 7.82 17.42
CA PRO A 192 -2.70 6.60 18.10
C PRO A 192 -3.66 5.43 17.85
N PHE A 193 -3.36 4.28 18.44
CA PHE A 193 -4.14 3.04 18.38
C PHE A 193 -4.13 2.38 17.00
N GLY A 194 -3.03 2.54 16.26
CA GLY A 194 -2.81 1.88 14.97
C GLY A 194 -3.67 2.41 13.82
N THR A 195 -4.31 3.58 13.95
CA THR A 195 -5.20 4.11 12.89
C THR A 195 -4.51 4.32 11.55
N GLY A 196 -3.22 4.66 11.56
CA GLY A 196 -2.43 4.75 10.33
C GLY A 196 -2.24 3.40 9.65
N GLN A 197 -2.04 2.32 10.41
CA GLN A 197 -1.97 0.95 9.88
C GLN A 197 -3.29 0.50 9.28
N TYR A 198 -4.42 0.87 9.90
CA TYR A 198 -5.76 0.59 9.36
C TYR A 198 -5.98 1.26 8.00
N GLN A 199 -5.50 2.50 7.83
CA GLN A 199 -5.57 3.22 6.56
C GLN A 199 -4.74 2.55 5.46
N ASN A 200 -3.64 1.88 5.82
CA ASN A 200 -2.77 1.16 4.90
C ASN A 200 -3.23 -0.30 4.66
N ASP A 201 -4.47 -0.65 5.02
CA ASP A 201 -5.07 -2.00 4.90
C ASP A 201 -4.28 -3.12 5.63
N ASP A 202 -3.42 -2.76 6.60
CA ASP A 202 -2.64 -3.71 7.40
C ASP A 202 -3.36 -4.01 8.72
N MET A 203 -4.38 -4.86 8.63
CA MET A 203 -5.24 -5.22 9.75
C MET A 203 -4.47 -5.87 10.91
N PHE A 204 -3.42 -6.64 10.62
CA PHE A 204 -2.63 -7.30 11.65
C PHE A 204 -1.87 -6.29 12.50
N LYS A 205 -1.15 -5.35 11.86
CA LYS A 205 -0.42 -4.31 12.59
C LYS A 205 -1.36 -3.38 13.35
N PHE A 206 -2.54 -3.06 12.78
CA PHE A 206 -3.58 -2.29 13.49
C PHE A 206 -3.92 -2.92 14.84
N TRP A 207 -4.28 -4.21 14.87
CA TRP A 207 -4.63 -4.89 16.11
C TRP A 207 -3.46 -5.03 17.07
N LEU A 208 -2.24 -5.21 16.56
CA LEU A 208 -1.03 -5.28 17.38
C LEU A 208 -0.78 -3.97 18.14
N PHE A 209 -0.71 -2.83 17.43
CA PHE A 209 -0.47 -1.53 18.07
C PHE A 209 -1.63 -1.15 19.00
N CYS A 210 -2.87 -1.28 18.54
CA CYS A 210 -4.05 -0.98 19.32
C CYS A 210 -4.08 -1.76 20.65
N SER A 211 -3.85 -3.08 20.62
CA SER A 211 -3.88 -3.91 21.84
C SER A 211 -2.76 -3.57 22.83
N LEU A 212 -1.53 -3.34 22.35
CA LEU A 212 -0.39 -2.99 23.19
C LEU A 212 -0.56 -1.62 23.83
N GLU A 213 -1.02 -0.63 23.06
CA GLU A 213 -1.27 0.72 23.55
C GLU A 213 -2.41 0.75 24.58
N VAL A 214 -3.52 0.05 24.31
CA VAL A 214 -4.63 -0.09 25.26
C VAL A 214 -4.16 -0.78 26.54
N ALA A 215 -3.34 -1.83 26.44
CA ALA A 215 -2.80 -2.52 27.59
C ALA A 215 -1.88 -1.60 28.43
N ALA A 216 -0.94 -0.89 27.80
CA ALA A 216 -0.04 0.03 28.48
C ALA A 216 -0.82 1.18 29.16
N LEU A 217 -1.78 1.76 28.46
CA LEU A 217 -2.65 2.82 29.00
C LEU A 217 -3.51 2.30 30.16
N SER A 218 -4.02 1.07 30.07
CA SER A 218 -4.79 0.43 31.15
C SER A 218 -3.93 0.23 32.40
N VAL A 219 -2.69 -0.23 32.25
CA VAL A 219 -1.74 -0.36 33.36
C VAL A 219 -1.44 1.00 33.98
N ASN A 220 -1.30 2.04 33.17
CA ASN A 220 -1.09 3.40 33.66
C ASN A 220 -2.24 3.90 34.54
N VAL A 221 -3.47 3.83 34.03
CA VAL A 221 -4.69 4.27 34.75
C VAL A 221 -4.91 3.43 36.01
N PHE A 222 -4.71 2.12 35.94
CA PHE A 222 -4.86 1.24 37.08
C PHE A 222 -3.82 1.56 38.18
N SER A 223 -2.57 1.76 37.79
CA SER A 223 -1.48 2.09 38.71
C SER A 223 -1.72 3.44 39.41
N PHE A 224 -2.18 4.45 38.66
CA PHE A 224 -2.60 5.73 39.23
C PHE A 224 -3.72 5.55 40.27
N THR A 225 -4.77 4.81 39.91
CA THR A 225 -5.90 4.56 40.80
C THR A 225 -5.48 3.85 42.09
N ARG A 226 -4.53 2.90 41.99
CA ARG A 226 -3.96 2.21 43.16
C ARG A 226 -3.09 3.11 44.01
N ALA A 227 -2.24 3.94 43.41
CA ALA A 227 -1.43 4.91 44.13
C ALA A 227 -2.29 5.92 44.88
N GLU A 228 -3.37 6.42 44.27
CA GLU A 228 -4.26 7.38 44.91
C GLU A 228 -5.10 6.74 46.03
N GLY A 229 -5.51 5.47 45.85
CA GLY A 229 -6.23 4.73 46.90
C GLY A 229 -5.42 4.47 48.18
N LEU A 230 -4.08 4.60 48.13
CA LEU A 230 -3.19 4.47 49.29
C LEU A 230 -3.01 5.78 50.07
N ARG A 231 -3.53 6.89 49.54
CA ARG A 231 -3.39 8.23 50.11
C ARG A 231 -4.33 8.40 51.30
N SER A 232 -3.82 8.97 52.39
CA SER A 232 -4.66 9.26 53.57
C SER A 232 -5.51 10.52 53.36
N PRO A 233 -6.55 10.76 54.18
CA PRO A 233 -7.42 11.93 54.06
C PRO A 233 -6.69 13.29 54.16
N ASN A 234 -5.52 13.32 54.80
CA ASN A 234 -4.65 14.48 54.87
C ASN A 234 -3.86 14.73 53.57
N GLY A 235 -4.07 13.93 52.52
CA GLY A 235 -3.38 14.04 51.24
C GLY A 235 -1.93 13.54 51.26
N LEU A 236 -1.49 12.86 52.33
CA LEU A 236 -0.15 12.31 52.46
C LEU A 236 -0.19 10.77 52.53
N TYR A 237 0.93 10.13 52.21
CA TYR A 237 1.10 8.69 52.38
C TYR A 237 1.54 8.37 53.80
N THR A 238 0.91 7.38 54.45
CA THR A 238 1.41 6.87 55.74
C THR A 238 2.77 6.19 55.53
N PRO A 239 3.65 6.13 56.56
CA PRO A 239 4.92 5.42 56.44
C PRO A 239 4.79 3.97 55.96
N GLU A 240 3.72 3.29 56.33
CA GLU A 240 3.42 1.91 55.90
C GLU A 240 3.03 1.81 54.42
N ASN A 241 2.33 2.80 53.87
CA ASN A 241 1.85 2.79 52.49
C ASN A 241 2.82 3.46 51.51
N LYS A 242 3.79 4.22 52.00
CA LYS A 242 4.70 5.02 51.17
C LYS A 242 5.43 4.19 50.13
N GLU A 243 6.05 3.07 50.54
CA GLU A 243 6.78 2.18 49.63
C GLU A 243 5.87 1.63 48.52
N LYS A 244 4.67 1.15 48.89
CA LYS A 244 3.69 0.64 47.92
C LYS A 244 3.21 1.72 46.96
N ALA A 245 3.02 2.94 47.44
CA ALA A 245 2.61 4.07 46.61
C ALA A 245 3.70 4.44 45.60
N GLU A 246 4.97 4.43 46.01
CA GLU A 246 6.14 4.66 45.14
C GLU A 246 6.22 3.59 44.04
N ASP A 247 5.99 2.31 44.37
CA ASP A 247 5.96 1.22 43.37
C ASP A 247 4.86 1.43 42.31
N TRP A 248 3.65 1.78 42.73
CA TRP A 248 2.55 2.06 41.80
C TRP A 248 2.80 3.31 40.95
N GLN A 249 3.39 4.35 41.52
CA GLN A 249 3.78 5.54 40.75
C GLN A 249 4.86 5.22 39.72
N GLN A 250 5.86 4.40 40.07
CA GLN A 250 6.86 3.93 39.12
C GLN A 250 6.21 3.13 37.98
N ALA A 251 5.29 2.20 38.30
CA ALA A 251 4.55 1.45 37.29
C ALA A 251 3.71 2.36 36.37
N GLN A 252 3.10 3.41 36.93
CA GLN A 252 2.38 4.43 36.17
C GLN A 252 3.32 5.13 35.16
N PHE A 253 4.43 5.71 35.60
CA PHE A 253 5.35 6.42 34.70
C PHE A 253 6.00 5.49 33.67
N LEU A 254 6.36 4.27 34.07
CA LEU A 254 6.94 3.28 33.17
C LEU A 254 5.95 2.89 32.06
N SER A 255 4.70 2.59 32.41
CA SER A 255 3.67 2.25 31.43
C SER A 255 3.31 3.41 30.51
N LEU A 256 3.34 4.66 31.01
CA LEU A 256 3.19 5.85 30.16
C LEU A 256 4.33 5.98 29.15
N GLY A 257 5.56 5.72 29.58
CA GLY A 257 6.73 5.72 28.70
C GLY A 257 6.64 4.66 27.60
N ILE A 258 6.19 3.44 27.96
CA ILE A 258 5.94 2.36 27.00
C ILE A 258 4.84 2.77 26.01
N PHE A 259 3.73 3.32 26.49
CA PHE A 259 2.65 3.82 25.62
C PHE A 259 3.17 4.87 24.62
N GLY A 260 3.90 5.88 25.08
CA GLY A 260 4.46 6.91 24.21
C GLY A 260 5.43 6.36 23.16
N ALA A 261 6.25 5.37 23.54
CA ALA A 261 7.16 4.69 22.61
C ALA A 261 6.40 3.89 21.54
N LEU A 262 5.32 3.19 21.93
CA LEU A 262 4.47 2.45 21.01
C LEU A 262 3.78 3.38 20.01
N VAL A 263 3.20 4.49 20.47
CA VAL A 263 2.56 5.50 19.60
C VAL A 263 3.57 6.02 18.58
N LEU A 264 4.78 6.41 19.01
CA LEU A 264 5.80 6.93 18.10
C LEU A 264 6.24 5.87 17.06
N ALA A 265 6.42 4.63 17.49
CA ALA A 265 6.75 3.53 16.58
C ALA A 265 5.62 3.27 15.57
N GLY A 266 4.36 3.31 16.01
CA GLY A 266 3.18 3.19 15.15
C GLY A 266 3.10 4.31 14.12
N VAL A 267 3.36 5.57 14.50
CA VAL A 267 3.40 6.71 13.56
C VAL A 267 4.48 6.53 12.49
N ILE A 268 5.69 6.11 12.89
CA ILE A 268 6.79 5.88 11.95
C ILE A 268 6.44 4.75 10.97
N ASP A 269 5.95 3.62 11.46
CA ASP A 269 5.55 2.48 10.60
C ASP A 269 4.42 2.86 9.63
N ALA A 270 3.40 3.59 10.11
CA ALA A 270 2.29 4.05 9.27
C ALA A 270 2.73 5.06 8.21
N TRP A 271 3.66 5.97 8.55
CA TRP A 271 4.22 6.92 7.59
C TRP A 271 5.03 6.18 6.51
N VAL A 272 5.89 5.23 6.87
CA VAL A 272 6.67 4.45 5.89
C VAL A 272 5.77 3.70 4.91
N GLY A 273 4.62 3.18 5.38
CA GLY A 273 3.64 2.50 4.54
C GLY A 273 2.57 3.39 3.90
N TYR A 274 2.66 4.72 4.02
CA TYR A 274 1.57 5.60 3.60
C TYR A 274 1.43 5.68 2.08
N GLU A 275 0.27 5.27 1.58
CA GLU A 275 -0.14 5.43 0.18
C GLU A 275 -1.21 6.52 0.07
N PRO A 276 -1.01 7.59 -0.71
CA PRO A 276 -1.95 8.72 -0.77
C PRO A 276 -3.28 8.38 -1.46
N GLU A 277 -3.27 7.42 -2.39
CA GLU A 277 -4.45 7.02 -3.14
C GLU A 277 -4.46 5.50 -3.31
N THR A 278 -5.57 4.85 -2.94
CA THR A 278 -5.81 3.43 -3.20
C THR A 278 -6.79 3.31 -4.35
N VAL A 279 -6.38 2.64 -5.43
CA VAL A 279 -7.19 2.49 -6.63
C VAL A 279 -7.82 1.11 -6.64
N ARG A 280 -9.15 1.05 -6.51
CA ARG A 280 -9.92 -0.19 -6.63
C ARG A 280 -10.65 -0.21 -7.97
N ILE A 281 -10.36 -1.21 -8.78
CA ILE A 281 -11.02 -1.42 -10.07
C ILE A 281 -12.09 -2.49 -9.88
N ARG A 282 -13.36 -2.13 -10.11
CA ARG A 282 -14.49 -3.07 -10.09
C ARG A 282 -15.18 -3.08 -11.44
N THR A 283 -15.41 -4.26 -11.99
CA THR A 283 -16.30 -4.43 -13.14
C THR A 283 -17.75 -4.42 -12.67
N LEU A 284 -18.58 -3.61 -13.31
CA LEU A 284 -20.01 -3.51 -13.05
C LEU A 284 -20.79 -4.26 -14.12
N ASP A 285 -21.72 -5.12 -13.69
CA ASP A 285 -22.61 -5.87 -14.59
C ASP A 285 -23.71 -4.98 -15.20
N GLN A 286 -23.91 -3.79 -14.67
CA GLN A 286 -24.94 -2.84 -15.10
C GLN A 286 -24.34 -1.46 -15.29
N PRO A 287 -24.88 -0.64 -16.22
CA PRO A 287 -24.45 0.73 -16.40
C PRO A 287 -24.60 1.50 -15.07
N PRO A 288 -23.59 2.30 -14.66
CA PRO A 288 -23.72 3.20 -13.54
C PRO A 288 -25.00 4.05 -13.66
N PRO A 289 -25.77 4.24 -12.58
CA PRO A 289 -26.99 5.05 -12.61
C PRO A 289 -26.74 6.52 -13.02
N GLU A 290 -25.49 6.96 -12.90
CA GLU A 290 -25.00 8.26 -13.38
C GLU A 290 -25.07 8.38 -14.91
N LEU A 291 -24.92 7.28 -15.65
CA LEU A 291 -25.04 7.26 -17.11
C LEU A 291 -26.49 7.22 -17.58
N THR A 292 -27.42 6.65 -16.79
CA THR A 292 -28.85 6.58 -17.13
C THR A 292 -29.59 7.90 -16.88
N LEU A 293 -29.06 8.81 -16.05
CA LEU A 293 -29.67 10.11 -15.75
C LEU A 293 -29.61 11.12 -16.91
N ARG A 294 -28.88 10.84 -18.00
CA ARG A 294 -28.93 11.66 -19.22
C ARG A 294 -30.02 11.17 -20.16
N ALA A 295 -31.28 11.36 -19.77
CA ALA A 295 -32.42 11.03 -20.63
C ALA A 295 -32.32 11.76 -21.99
N PRO A 296 -32.38 11.04 -23.13
CA PRO A 296 -32.39 11.64 -24.46
C PRO A 296 -33.69 12.44 -24.62
N GLY A 297 -33.63 13.74 -24.34
CA GLY A 297 -34.79 14.63 -24.36
C GLY A 297 -34.84 15.65 -23.22
N ALA A 298 -34.00 15.54 -22.19
CA ALA A 298 -33.82 16.65 -21.27
C ALA A 298 -33.29 17.85 -22.09
N PRO A 299 -34.05 18.96 -22.20
CA PRO A 299 -33.62 20.10 -22.99
C PRO A 299 -32.24 20.50 -22.50
N ARG A 300 -31.36 20.77 -23.45
CA ARG A 300 -30.02 21.34 -23.27
C ARG A 300 -30.19 22.75 -22.66
N ARG A 301 -30.74 22.84 -21.44
CA ARG A 301 -30.72 24.05 -20.63
C ARG A 301 -29.25 24.38 -20.54
N ALA A 302 -28.93 25.48 -21.22
CA ALA A 302 -27.61 26.01 -21.45
C ALA A 302 -26.67 25.49 -20.38
N ALA A 303 -25.69 24.69 -20.81
CA ALA A 303 -24.57 24.27 -20.00
C ALA A 303 -24.29 25.41 -19.02
N LEU A 304 -24.68 25.16 -17.76
CA LEU A 304 -24.44 26.08 -16.69
C LEU A 304 -22.95 26.34 -16.80
N ASP A 305 -22.65 27.56 -17.16
CA ASP A 305 -21.45 28.37 -17.05
C ASP A 305 -20.47 27.94 -15.92
N VAL A 306 -20.00 26.69 -15.94
CA VAL A 306 -18.92 26.18 -15.07
C VAL A 306 -17.60 26.83 -15.48
N THR A 307 -17.50 27.33 -16.71
CA THR A 307 -16.44 28.25 -17.14
C THR A 307 -16.57 29.64 -16.51
N ALA A 308 -17.76 30.18 -16.22
CA ALA A 308 -17.90 31.49 -15.57
C ALA A 308 -17.56 31.47 -14.06
N ARG A 309 -17.64 30.32 -13.37
CA ARG A 309 -17.30 30.26 -11.94
C ARG A 309 -15.80 30.18 -11.64
N ARG A 310 -14.94 30.04 -12.66
CA ARG A 310 -13.47 30.11 -12.51
C ARG A 310 -12.89 31.51 -12.65
N GLN A 311 -13.71 32.52 -12.97
CA GLN A 311 -13.37 33.92 -12.78
C GLN A 311 -13.96 34.42 -11.46
N ARG A 312 -13.49 33.87 -10.32
CA ARG A 312 -13.44 34.74 -9.15
C ARG A 312 -12.45 35.85 -9.51
N PRO A 313 -12.84 37.14 -9.47
CA PRO A 313 -11.87 38.20 -9.57
C PRO A 313 -10.80 37.93 -8.51
N ARG A 314 -9.53 37.82 -8.94
CA ARG A 314 -8.40 37.95 -8.02
C ARG A 314 -8.71 39.20 -7.20
N ALA A 315 -8.84 39.03 -5.88
CA ALA A 315 -8.77 40.17 -4.98
C ALA A 315 -7.55 40.99 -5.41
N PRO A 316 -7.67 42.33 -5.53
CA PRO A 316 -6.52 43.16 -5.89
C PRO A 316 -5.37 42.76 -4.97
N LEU A 317 -4.26 42.38 -5.59
CA LEU A 317 -3.00 42.17 -4.90
C LEU A 317 -2.80 43.37 -3.99
N VAL A 318 -2.92 43.16 -2.67
CA VAL A 318 -2.42 44.12 -1.70
C VAL A 318 -0.95 44.30 -2.09
N PRO A 319 -0.50 45.51 -2.45
CA PRO A 319 0.88 45.73 -2.82
C PRO A 319 1.73 45.27 -1.66
N LEU A 320 2.57 44.26 -1.92
CA LEU A 320 3.62 43.86 -1.02
C LEU A 320 4.54 45.07 -0.88
N ILE A 321 4.40 45.80 0.24
CA ILE A 321 5.31 46.87 0.61
C ILE A 321 6.68 46.21 0.73
N ALA A 322 7.53 46.45 -0.26
CA ALA A 322 8.92 46.05 -0.20
C ALA A 322 9.54 46.68 1.06
N PRO A 323 10.23 45.90 1.92
CA PRO A 323 10.96 46.48 3.03
C PRO A 323 12.03 47.40 2.45
N THR A 324 11.91 48.69 2.76
CA THR A 324 12.96 49.69 2.51
C THR A 324 14.28 49.20 3.12
N PRO A 325 15.36 49.05 2.33
CA PRO A 325 16.67 48.75 2.89
C PRO A 325 17.20 50.04 3.54
N GLY A 326 17.27 50.07 4.88
CA GLY A 326 17.97 51.16 5.57
C GLY A 326 17.50 51.58 6.96
N ALA A 327 16.51 50.92 7.58
CA ALA A 327 16.14 51.24 8.97
C ALA A 327 16.84 50.29 9.95
N PRO A 328 17.73 50.77 10.84
CA PRO A 328 18.26 49.94 11.92
C PRO A 328 17.14 49.60 12.93
N PRO A 329 17.14 48.38 13.52
CA PRO A 329 16.12 48.01 14.49
C PRO A 329 16.34 48.77 15.79
N SER A 330 15.52 49.80 16.01
CA SER A 330 15.31 50.45 17.31
C SER A 330 14.44 49.55 18.19
N PHE A 331 15.00 48.45 18.70
CA PHE A 331 14.34 47.66 19.74
C PHE A 331 14.88 48.08 21.10
N CYS A 332 14.19 49.04 21.72
CA CYS A 332 14.42 49.43 23.10
C CYS A 332 13.10 49.60 23.83
N GLN A 333 13.08 48.96 25.00
CA GLN A 333 12.30 49.27 26.20
C GLN A 333 10.86 48.76 26.24
N GLY A 334 10.66 47.80 27.16
CA GLY A 334 9.40 47.76 27.90
C GLY A 334 8.93 46.42 28.42
N PHE A 335 9.77 45.59 29.06
CA PHE A 335 9.26 44.69 30.10
C PHE A 335 10.28 44.56 31.22
N GLY A 336 9.97 45.21 32.32
CA GLY A 336 10.73 45.16 33.55
C GLY A 336 10.52 43.85 34.28
N ALA A 337 11.63 43.45 34.92
CA ALA A 337 11.72 42.90 36.26
C ALA A 337 10.93 41.62 36.58
N LEU A 338 11.69 40.54 36.76
CA LEU A 338 11.74 39.57 37.88
C LEU A 338 12.41 38.33 37.27
N GLY A 339 13.71 38.09 37.41
CA GLY A 339 14.44 37.84 38.64
C GLY A 339 14.90 36.38 38.63
N GLY A 340 16.22 36.13 38.62
CA GLY A 340 16.77 34.78 38.81
C GLY A 340 17.96 34.45 37.91
N CYS A 341 19.16 34.90 38.31
CA CYS A 341 20.42 34.39 37.78
C CYS A 341 20.62 32.93 38.23
N SER A 342 20.97 32.05 37.30
CA SER A 342 21.75 30.87 37.62
C SER A 342 22.75 30.63 36.49
N ASP A 343 24.01 30.95 36.79
CA ASP A 343 25.18 30.63 35.99
C ASP A 343 25.47 29.12 36.01
N ALA A 344 25.63 28.54 34.82
CA ALA A 344 26.51 27.41 34.46
C ALA A 344 26.16 27.07 33.00
N GLY A 345 27.00 27.21 31.99
CA GLY A 345 28.42 26.92 31.96
C GLY A 345 28.63 25.71 31.05
N SER A 346 29.25 25.94 29.89
CA SER A 346 30.06 24.98 29.11
C SER A 346 29.42 24.17 27.95
N SER A 347 29.98 24.44 26.76
CA SER A 347 30.22 23.54 25.61
C SER A 347 29.00 23.06 24.81
N GLY A 348 28.80 23.37 23.52
CA GLY A 348 29.75 23.70 22.46
C GLY A 348 30.12 22.46 21.64
N ILE A 349 29.19 21.87 20.87
CA ILE A 349 29.49 20.92 19.79
C ILE A 349 28.57 21.24 18.60
N THR A 350 29.16 21.86 17.58
CA THR A 350 28.56 22.08 16.26
C THR A 350 29.07 20.95 15.35
N LEU A 351 28.18 20.06 14.91
CA LEU A 351 28.52 18.99 13.97
C LEU A 351 27.84 19.33 12.63
N GLY A 352 28.62 19.93 11.73
CA GLY A 352 28.23 20.11 10.34
C GLY A 352 28.44 18.80 9.57
N VAL A 353 27.37 18.29 8.97
CA VAL A 353 27.44 17.18 8.01
C VAL A 353 27.33 17.79 6.62
N ALA A 354 28.43 17.70 5.86
CA ALA A 354 28.44 17.96 4.43
C ALA A 354 28.05 16.67 3.70
N LEU A 355 27.06 16.74 2.81
CA LEU A 355 26.77 15.69 1.83
C LEU A 355 27.47 16.06 0.51
N PRO A 356 28.12 15.11 -0.19
CA PRO A 356 28.54 15.33 -1.56
C PRO A 356 27.38 15.10 -2.54
N PHE A 357 27.48 15.82 -3.66
CA PHE A 357 26.69 15.69 -4.88
C PHE A 357 26.82 14.31 -5.54
#